data_AF-A0A7R7HVH5-F1
#
_entry.id   AF-A0A7R7HVH5-F1
#
_cell.length_a   1.000
_cell.length_b   1.000
_cell.length_c   1.000
_cell.angle_alpha   90.00
_cell.angle_beta   90.00
_cell.angle_gamma   90.00
#
_symmetry.space_group_name_H-M   'P 1'
#
loop_
_entity.id
_entity.type
_entity.pdbx_description
1 polymer ?
#
loop_
_entity_poly.entity_id
_entity_poly.type
_entity_poly.pdbx_seq_one_letter_code
_entity_poly.pdbx_strand_id
1 'polypeptide(L)'
;MTTMTNAWLPTWLKVLATTLFVIVAVAHAVHLRHGSRESRVWHAGHVLMALGMIDMSLPLSRTPVPAVVGEAVFATCTVLALGAGLVQLGRHRRCLPWLLAAVSQAGMLCMFAMPVAGFVLLIWVLIGWFGLEAVGWIAGVLPSLDAPARIAIRVAGLRLEPAPVPASAGAAAVGVVDRTATEPAAGASRDRHDLALRATLALMALGMAYMLLAMQLGMPHPSSTENGGMTGM
;
A
#
# COMPACT_ATOMS: atom_id res chain seq x y z
N MET A 1 -24.21 -11.52 -21.74
CA MET A 1 -23.40 -11.39 -20.51
C MET A 1 -22.59 -12.66 -20.35
N THR A 2 -21.38 -12.68 -20.88
CA THR A 2 -20.48 -13.84 -20.87
C THR A 2 -19.94 -13.99 -19.46
N THR A 3 -20.26 -15.10 -18.78
CA THR A 3 -19.70 -15.41 -17.47
C THR A 3 -18.21 -15.74 -17.66
N MET A 4 -17.33 -14.75 -17.46
CA MET A 4 -15.89 -15.01 -17.40
C MET A 4 -15.63 -15.77 -16.10
N THR A 5 -15.65 -17.10 -16.17
CA THR A 5 -15.13 -17.91 -15.07
C THR A 5 -13.67 -17.54 -14.91
N ASN A 6 -13.30 -16.99 -13.74
CA ASN A 6 -11.92 -16.70 -13.32
C ASN A 6 -11.08 -17.99 -13.28
N ALA A 7 -10.81 -18.60 -14.43
CA ALA A 7 -10.16 -19.90 -14.57
C ALA A 7 -8.63 -19.82 -14.41
N TRP A 8 -8.08 -18.61 -14.32
CA TRP A 8 -6.64 -18.35 -14.24
C TRP A 8 -6.00 -18.68 -12.87
N LEU A 9 -6.81 -18.98 -11.84
CA LEU A 9 -6.32 -19.30 -10.50
C LEU A 9 -6.92 -20.62 -10.00
N PRO A 10 -6.10 -21.57 -9.53
CA PRO A 10 -6.63 -22.76 -8.90
C PRO A 10 -7.35 -22.39 -7.59
N THR A 11 -8.44 -23.10 -7.29
CA THR A 11 -9.34 -22.77 -6.17
C THR A 11 -8.62 -22.65 -4.83
N TRP A 12 -7.62 -23.49 -4.56
CA TRP A 12 -6.85 -23.43 -3.31
C TRP A 12 -6.10 -22.11 -3.14
N LEU A 13 -5.58 -21.54 -4.24
CA LEU A 13 -4.84 -20.28 -4.20
C LEU A 13 -5.77 -19.09 -4.00
N LYS A 14 -6.99 -19.15 -4.56
CA LYS A 14 -8.07 -18.19 -4.29
C LYS A 14 -8.45 -18.14 -2.81
N VAL A 15 -8.61 -19.31 -2.18
CA VAL A 15 -8.90 -19.43 -0.75
C VAL A 15 -7.77 -18.85 0.10
N LEU A 16 -6.52 -19.18 -0.24
CA LEU A 16 -5.35 -18.64 0.45
C LEU A 16 -5.26 -17.12 0.33
N ALA A 17 -5.35 -16.58 -0.89
CA ALA A 17 -5.31 -15.14 -1.15
C ALA A 17 -6.43 -14.40 -0.41
N THR A 18 -7.66 -14.91 -0.48
CA THR A 18 -8.82 -14.35 0.23
C THR A 18 -8.56 -14.30 1.74
N THR A 19 -8.06 -15.40 2.31
CA THR A 19 -7.75 -15.48 3.75
C THR A 19 -6.70 -14.45 4.17
N LEU A 20 -5.64 -14.32 3.37
CA LEU A 20 -4.59 -13.34 3.61
C LEU A 20 -5.11 -11.91 3.53
N PHE A 21 -5.93 -11.57 2.54
CA PHE A 21 -6.50 -10.22 2.44
C PHE A 21 -7.52 -9.91 3.54
N VAL A 22 -8.25 -10.91 4.05
CA VAL A 22 -9.10 -10.74 5.24
C VAL A 22 -8.26 -10.37 6.47
N ILE A 23 -7.14 -11.06 6.69
CA ILE A 23 -6.22 -10.75 7.80
C ILE A 23 -5.69 -9.32 7.66
N VAL A 24 -5.28 -8.92 6.45
CA VAL A 24 -4.82 -7.56 6.14
C VAL A 24 -5.91 -6.52 6.40
N ALA A 25 -7.14 -6.77 5.95
CA ALA A 25 -8.28 -5.86 6.15
C ALA A 25 -8.57 -5.66 7.65
N VAL A 26 -8.55 -6.75 8.43
CA VAL A 26 -8.74 -6.68 9.89
C VAL A 26 -7.60 -5.91 10.56
N ALA A 27 -6.34 -6.17 10.19
CA ALA A 27 -5.19 -5.44 10.74
C ALA A 27 -5.34 -3.92 10.50
N HIS A 28 -5.61 -3.50 9.26
CA HIS A 28 -5.82 -2.08 8.95
C HIS A 28 -7.06 -1.49 9.60
N ALA A 29 -8.14 -2.26 9.78
CA ALA A 29 -9.33 -1.81 10.51
C ALA A 29 -9.04 -1.57 12.00
N VAL A 30 -8.15 -2.34 12.61
CA VAL A 30 -7.69 -2.09 13.99
C VAL A 30 -6.91 -0.78 14.07
N HIS A 31 -5.98 -0.52 13.13
CA HIS A 31 -5.26 0.76 13.08
C HIS A 31 -6.18 1.95 12.82
N LEU A 32 -7.21 1.77 11.99
CA LEU A 32 -8.23 2.78 11.71
C LEU A 32 -8.96 3.25 12.99
N ARG A 33 -9.13 2.39 13.99
CA ARG A 33 -9.79 2.76 15.25
C ARG A 33 -8.90 3.60 16.17
N HIS A 34 -7.59 3.41 16.11
CA HIS A 34 -6.65 3.99 17.08
C HIS A 34 -5.79 5.13 16.50
N GLY A 35 -5.77 5.32 15.17
CA GLY A 35 -4.95 6.33 14.50
C GLY A 35 -5.44 7.78 14.62
N SER A 36 -4.56 8.72 14.28
CA SER A 36 -4.90 10.14 14.05
C SER A 36 -5.80 10.29 12.82
N ARG A 37 -6.51 11.43 12.65
CA ARG A 37 -7.44 11.63 11.50
C ARG A 37 -6.78 11.36 10.13
N GLU A 38 -5.54 11.80 9.95
CA GLU A 38 -4.78 11.57 8.71
C GLU A 38 -4.44 10.09 8.51
N SER A 39 -3.92 9.43 9.57
CA SER A 39 -3.67 7.99 9.58
C SER A 39 -4.95 7.17 9.35
N ARG A 40 -6.11 7.63 9.84
CA ARG A 40 -7.40 6.98 9.61
C ARG A 40 -7.78 6.99 8.13
N VAL A 41 -7.66 8.13 7.45
CA VAL A 41 -7.98 8.19 6.01
C VAL A 41 -7.05 7.29 5.20
N TRP A 42 -5.75 7.29 5.53
CA TRP A 42 -4.77 6.39 4.94
C TRP A 42 -5.16 4.91 5.10
N HIS A 43 -5.42 4.47 6.34
CA HIS A 43 -5.81 3.09 6.61
C HIS A 43 -7.16 2.72 6.02
N ALA A 44 -8.12 3.64 5.95
CA ALA A 44 -9.40 3.41 5.30
C ALA A 44 -9.24 3.09 3.81
N GLY A 45 -8.32 3.77 3.11
CA GLY A 45 -7.96 3.48 1.73
C GLY A 45 -7.43 2.04 1.55
N HIS A 46 -6.58 1.57 2.46
CA HIS A 46 -6.07 0.20 2.43
C HIS A 46 -7.12 -0.85 2.79
N VAL A 47 -8.01 -0.56 3.75
CA VAL A 47 -9.17 -1.44 4.03
C VAL A 47 -10.02 -1.58 2.77
N LEU A 48 -10.34 -0.48 2.10
CA LEU A 48 -11.12 -0.50 0.86
C LEU A 48 -10.43 -1.32 -0.25
N MET A 49 -9.12 -1.14 -0.44
CA MET A 49 -8.36 -1.96 -1.40
C MET A 49 -8.42 -3.45 -1.03
N ALA A 50 -8.16 -3.80 0.23
CA ALA A 50 -8.20 -5.19 0.68
C ALA A 50 -9.59 -5.82 0.45
N LEU A 51 -10.67 -5.05 0.65
CA LEU A 51 -12.03 -5.50 0.32
C LEU A 51 -12.22 -5.74 -1.17
N GLY A 52 -11.71 -4.86 -2.04
CA GLY A 52 -11.74 -5.09 -3.50
C GLY A 52 -10.92 -6.32 -3.91
N MET A 53 -9.76 -6.55 -3.28
CA MET A 53 -8.95 -7.73 -3.53
C MET A 53 -9.62 -9.02 -3.05
N ILE A 54 -10.33 -8.97 -1.92
CA ILE A 54 -11.18 -10.07 -1.42
C ILE A 54 -12.28 -10.37 -2.45
N ASP A 55 -13.04 -9.37 -2.88
CA ASP A 55 -14.13 -9.51 -3.85
C ASP A 55 -13.68 -10.24 -5.13
N MET A 56 -12.52 -9.86 -5.67
CA MET A 56 -11.93 -10.50 -6.85
C MET A 56 -11.31 -11.88 -6.60
N SER A 57 -10.88 -12.17 -5.37
CA SER A 57 -10.21 -13.43 -5.02
C SER A 57 -11.17 -14.51 -4.54
N LEU A 58 -12.44 -14.18 -4.27
CA LEU A 58 -13.43 -15.14 -3.80
C LEU A 58 -13.58 -16.31 -4.79
N PRO A 59 -13.68 -17.56 -4.30
CA PRO A 59 -13.87 -18.75 -5.14
C PRO A 59 -15.34 -18.88 -5.61
N LEU A 60 -15.95 -17.77 -6.01
CA LEU A 60 -17.31 -17.70 -6.51
C LEU A 60 -17.29 -17.63 -8.04
N SER A 61 -18.41 -18.01 -8.67
CA SER A 61 -18.58 -17.91 -10.12
C SER A 61 -18.79 -16.48 -10.62
N ARG A 62 -19.12 -15.55 -9.72
CA ARG A 62 -19.34 -14.12 -9.99
C ARG A 62 -18.82 -13.29 -8.80
N THR A 63 -18.29 -12.10 -9.09
CA THR A 63 -17.94 -11.14 -8.05
C THR A 63 -19.21 -10.59 -7.40
N PRO A 64 -19.25 -10.51 -6.05
CA PRO A 64 -20.34 -9.86 -5.33
C PRO A 64 -20.56 -8.40 -5.78
N VAL A 65 -19.48 -7.66 -6.03
CA VAL A 65 -19.55 -6.27 -6.48
C VAL A 65 -19.58 -6.19 -8.01
N PRO A 66 -20.56 -5.49 -8.62
CA PRO A 66 -20.55 -5.22 -10.05
C PRO A 66 -19.34 -4.39 -10.48
N ALA A 67 -18.72 -4.72 -11.62
CA ALA A 67 -17.50 -4.07 -12.10
C ALA A 67 -17.62 -2.52 -12.14
N VAL A 68 -18.72 -2.01 -12.70
CA VAL A 68 -19.00 -0.56 -12.78
C VAL A 68 -18.99 0.13 -11.42
N VAL A 69 -19.49 -0.54 -10.37
CA VAL A 69 -19.49 0.01 -9.01
C VAL A 69 -18.05 0.06 -8.46
N GLY A 70 -17.30 -1.03 -8.65
CA GLY A 70 -15.87 -1.07 -8.29
C GLY A 70 -15.08 0.03 -8.99
N GLU A 71 -15.23 0.16 -10.30
CA GLU A 71 -14.60 1.21 -11.11
C GLU A 71 -14.92 2.60 -10.58
N ALA A 72 -16.19 2.93 -10.39
CA ALA A 72 -16.60 4.26 -9.91
C ALA A 72 -16.00 4.58 -8.53
N VAL A 73 -16.00 3.61 -7.61
CA VAL A 73 -15.43 3.76 -6.27
C VAL A 73 -13.92 3.99 -6.34
N PHE A 74 -13.18 3.12 -7.02
CA PHE A 74 -11.72 3.22 -7.09
C PHE A 74 -11.25 4.42 -7.92
N ALA A 75 -11.99 4.83 -8.96
CA ALA A 75 -11.74 6.08 -9.68
C ALA A 75 -11.92 7.29 -8.78
N THR A 76 -13.00 7.35 -8.01
CA THR A 76 -13.25 8.44 -7.05
C THR A 76 -12.14 8.51 -6.00
N CYS A 77 -11.76 7.37 -5.41
CA CYS A 77 -10.66 7.30 -4.44
C CYS A 77 -9.32 7.71 -5.04
N THR A 78 -9.03 7.35 -6.30
CA THR A 78 -7.82 7.78 -7.02
C THR A 78 -7.76 9.30 -7.16
N VAL A 79 -8.86 9.92 -7.62
CA VAL A 79 -8.94 11.39 -7.77
C VAL A 79 -8.79 12.10 -6.43
N LEU A 80 -9.44 11.59 -5.37
CA LEU A 80 -9.32 12.13 -4.03
C LEU A 80 -7.88 12.03 -3.48
N ALA A 81 -7.21 10.90 -3.69
CA ALA A 81 -5.83 10.70 -3.26
C ALA A 81 -4.87 11.63 -4.01
N LEU A 82 -5.02 11.79 -5.34
CA LEU A 82 -4.26 12.76 -6.13
C LEU A 82 -4.49 14.19 -5.65
N GLY A 83 -5.75 14.59 -5.45
CA GLY A 83 -6.09 15.91 -4.94
C GLY A 83 -5.47 16.18 -3.57
N ALA A 84 -5.54 15.22 -2.65
CA ALA A 84 -4.90 15.32 -1.35
C ALA A 84 -3.37 15.43 -1.45
N GLY A 85 -2.75 14.69 -2.37
CA GLY A 85 -1.32 14.77 -2.65
C GLY A 85 -0.90 16.14 -3.19
N LEU A 86 -1.65 16.70 -4.14
CA LEU A 86 -1.41 18.03 -4.71
C LEU A 86 -1.56 19.15 -3.66
N VAL A 87 -2.60 19.07 -2.82
CA VAL A 87 -2.80 20.02 -1.72
C VAL A 87 -1.64 19.97 -0.73
N GLN A 88 -1.09 18.79 -0.44
CA GLN A 88 0.06 18.65 0.45
C GLN A 88 1.36 19.11 -0.17
N LEU A 89 1.56 18.85 -1.46
CA LEU A 89 2.70 19.37 -2.21
C LEU A 89 2.73 20.91 -2.16
N GLY A 90 1.57 21.57 -2.37
CA GLY A 90 1.45 23.02 -2.26
C GLY A 90 1.64 23.57 -0.83
N ARG A 91 1.51 22.72 0.19
CA ARG A 91 1.78 23.07 1.60
C ARG A 91 3.20 22.72 2.02
N HIS A 92 4.07 22.30 1.09
CA HIS A 92 5.40 21.76 1.38
C HIS A 92 5.38 20.64 2.43
N ARG A 93 4.30 19.85 2.43
CA ARG A 93 4.11 18.66 3.27
C ARG A 93 4.38 17.39 2.47
N ARG A 94 4.40 16.25 3.16
CA ARG A 94 4.70 14.94 2.58
C ARG A 94 3.61 14.53 1.58
N CYS A 95 3.94 14.47 0.30
CA CYS A 95 3.03 14.05 -0.75
C CYS A 95 3.17 12.56 -1.11
N LEU A 96 4.28 11.92 -0.72
CA LEU A 96 4.63 10.57 -1.16
C LEU A 96 3.59 9.50 -0.77
N PRO A 97 3.06 9.45 0.48
CA PRO A 97 2.02 8.48 0.81
C PRO A 97 0.82 8.63 -0.12
N TRP A 98 0.33 9.85 -0.32
CA TRP A 98 -0.85 10.12 -1.16
C TRP A 98 -0.65 9.75 -2.62
N LEU A 99 0.58 9.88 -3.15
CA LEU A 99 0.93 9.38 -4.47
C LEU A 99 0.90 7.85 -4.52
N LEU A 100 1.48 7.15 -3.54
CA LEU A 100 1.43 5.69 -3.44
C LEU A 100 -0.02 5.19 -3.35
N ALA A 101 -0.85 5.83 -2.52
CA ALA A 101 -2.28 5.53 -2.45
C ALA A 101 -2.95 5.78 -3.80
N ALA A 102 -2.71 6.91 -4.47
CA ALA A 102 -3.31 7.18 -5.77
C ALA A 102 -2.97 6.09 -6.80
N VAL A 103 -1.70 5.67 -6.91
CA VAL A 103 -1.30 4.61 -7.85
C VAL A 103 -1.92 3.26 -7.45
N SER A 104 -1.97 2.97 -6.16
CA SER A 104 -2.64 1.79 -5.62
C SER A 104 -4.15 1.72 -5.94
N GLN A 105 -4.87 2.84 -5.76
CA GLN A 105 -6.29 2.94 -6.11
C GLN A 105 -6.49 2.86 -7.63
N ALA A 106 -5.58 3.44 -8.42
CA ALA A 106 -5.59 3.33 -9.88
C ALA A 106 -5.37 1.89 -10.35
N GLY A 107 -4.49 1.13 -9.67
CA GLY A 107 -4.31 -0.29 -9.93
C GLY A 107 -5.58 -1.09 -9.70
N MET A 108 -6.27 -0.85 -8.58
CA MET A 108 -7.58 -1.46 -8.31
C MET A 108 -8.64 -1.08 -9.35
N LEU A 109 -8.68 0.20 -9.77
CA LEU A 109 -9.53 0.66 -10.87
C LEU A 109 -9.24 -0.13 -12.16
N CYS A 110 -7.97 -0.28 -12.54
CA CYS A 110 -7.58 -1.05 -13.72
C CYS A 110 -8.01 -2.52 -13.65
N MET A 111 -7.97 -3.14 -12.46
CA MET A 111 -8.42 -4.51 -12.29
C MET A 111 -9.93 -4.68 -12.50
N PHE A 112 -10.76 -3.72 -12.06
CA PHE A 112 -12.20 -3.75 -12.33
C PHE A 112 -12.51 -3.41 -13.79
N ALA A 113 -11.74 -2.50 -14.40
CA ALA A 113 -11.92 -2.02 -15.77
C ALA A 113 -11.34 -2.94 -16.86
N MET A 114 -10.86 -4.15 -16.53
CA MET A 114 -10.06 -4.94 -17.46
C MET A 114 -10.75 -5.65 -18.66
N PRO A 115 -12.05 -5.52 -18.99
CA PRO A 115 -12.51 -6.02 -20.29
C PRO A 115 -12.10 -5.15 -21.51
N VAL A 116 -11.28 -4.10 -21.34
CA VAL A 116 -10.94 -3.17 -22.44
C VAL A 116 -9.57 -3.49 -23.06
N ALA A 117 -9.56 -3.90 -24.33
CA ALA A 117 -8.33 -4.10 -25.10
C ALA A 117 -7.58 -2.75 -25.29
N GLY A 118 -6.28 -2.72 -24.97
CA GLY A 118 -5.41 -1.54 -25.18
C GLY A 118 -4.49 -1.18 -24.02
N PHE A 119 -4.65 -1.79 -22.84
CA PHE A 119 -3.91 -1.42 -21.63
C PHE A 119 -2.69 -2.29 -21.31
N VAL A 120 -2.22 -3.13 -22.22
CA VAL A 120 -1.16 -4.13 -21.94
C VAL A 120 0.11 -3.49 -21.38
N LEU A 121 0.60 -2.41 -22.00
CA LEU A 121 1.80 -1.70 -21.51
C LEU A 121 1.60 -1.13 -20.11
N LEU A 122 0.42 -0.51 -19.87
CA LEU A 122 0.07 0.04 -18.56
C LEU A 122 0.04 -1.06 -17.48
N ILE A 123 -0.53 -2.22 -17.79
CA ILE A 123 -0.57 -3.37 -16.88
C ILE A 123 0.84 -3.82 -16.50
N TRP A 124 1.76 -3.95 -17.47
CA TRP A 124 3.16 -4.31 -17.17
C TRP A 124 3.88 -3.26 -16.32
N VAL A 125 3.63 -1.97 -16.57
CA VAL A 125 4.16 -0.88 -15.74
C VAL A 125 3.62 -0.99 -14.31
N LEU A 126 2.32 -1.24 -14.13
CA LEU A 126 1.72 -1.42 -12.81
C LEU A 126 2.25 -2.67 -12.08
N ILE A 127 2.45 -3.78 -12.78
CA ILE A 127 3.06 -4.99 -12.21
C ILE A 127 4.47 -4.66 -11.68
N GLY A 128 5.30 -4.00 -12.50
CA GLY A 128 6.65 -3.57 -12.08
C GLY A 128 6.61 -2.60 -10.91
N TRP A 129 5.71 -1.62 -10.95
CA TRP A 129 5.49 -0.66 -9.88
C TRP A 129 5.14 -1.34 -8.55
N PHE A 130 4.14 -2.22 -8.54
CA PHE A 130 3.72 -2.92 -7.31
C PHE A 130 4.78 -3.90 -6.80
N GLY A 131 5.59 -4.49 -7.69
CA GLY A 131 6.77 -5.25 -7.29
C GLY A 131 7.80 -4.39 -6.56
N LEU A 132 8.11 -3.20 -7.10
CA LEU A 132 9.02 -2.25 -6.45
C LEU A 132 8.44 -1.72 -5.13
N GLU A 133 7.14 -1.45 -5.07
CA GLU A 133 6.45 -1.02 -3.86
C GLU A 133 6.57 -2.09 -2.76
N ALA A 134 6.32 -3.36 -3.09
CA ALA A 134 6.48 -4.46 -2.16
C ALA A 134 7.91 -4.58 -1.63
N VAL A 135 8.91 -4.50 -2.51
CA VAL A 135 10.33 -4.51 -2.12
C VAL A 135 10.65 -3.30 -1.22
N GLY A 136 10.12 -2.12 -1.53
CA GLY A 136 10.30 -0.91 -0.75
C GLY A 136 9.75 -1.02 0.69
N TRP A 137 8.60 -1.69 0.85
CA TRP A 137 8.02 -1.99 2.17
C TRP A 137 8.84 -3.03 2.94
N ILE A 138 9.24 -4.12 2.29
CA ILE A 138 10.06 -5.18 2.91
C ILE A 138 11.42 -4.61 3.35
N ALA A 139 12.07 -3.82 2.50
CA ALA A 139 13.37 -3.21 2.79
C ALA A 139 13.27 -2.05 3.81
N GLY A 140 12.08 -1.49 4.04
CA GLY A 140 11.88 -0.37 4.97
C GLY A 140 12.30 0.98 4.41
N VAL A 141 12.50 1.05 3.09
CA VAL A 141 12.84 2.29 2.39
C VAL A 141 11.63 3.23 2.38
N LEU A 142 10.42 2.73 2.10
CA LEU A 142 9.22 3.59 2.02
C LEU A 142 8.87 4.28 3.36
N PRO A 143 8.85 3.60 4.52
CA PRO A 143 8.72 4.26 5.81
C PRO A 143 9.78 5.34 6.07
N SER A 144 11.01 5.11 5.61
CA SER A 144 12.13 6.05 5.83
C SER A 144 11.99 7.33 5.00
N LEU A 145 11.38 7.26 3.81
CA LEU A 145 11.11 8.43 2.96
C LEU A 145 9.97 9.29 3.51
N ASP A 146 9.06 8.68 4.28
CA ASP A 146 7.98 9.41 4.94
C ASP A 146 8.38 9.92 6.33
N ALA A 147 9.49 9.47 6.93
CA ALA A 147 9.98 10.10 8.14
C ALA A 147 10.22 11.60 7.85
N PRO A 148 9.82 12.53 8.75
CA PRO A 148 10.25 13.91 8.59
C PRO A 148 11.76 13.82 8.46
N ALA A 149 12.33 14.51 7.47
CA ALA A 149 13.74 14.79 7.44
C ALA A 149 14.04 15.60 8.72
N ARG A 150 14.09 14.90 9.86
CA ARG A 150 14.95 15.23 10.96
C ARG A 150 16.29 15.04 10.29
N ILE A 151 16.73 16.09 9.61
CA ILE A 151 18.12 16.44 9.53
C ILE A 151 18.50 16.58 11.00
N ALA A 152 18.65 15.45 11.69
CA ALA A 152 19.60 15.31 12.75
C ALA A 152 20.88 15.59 12.00
N ILE A 153 21.25 16.87 11.95
CA ILE A 153 22.63 17.26 11.82
C ILE A 153 23.24 16.59 13.04
N ARG A 154 23.60 15.32 12.88
CA ARG A 154 24.49 14.63 13.77
C ARG A 154 25.77 15.37 13.48
N VAL A 155 25.95 16.49 14.16
CA VAL A 155 27.17 17.28 14.11
C VAL A 155 28.22 16.33 14.65
N ALA A 156 28.82 15.56 13.75
CA ALA A 156 29.83 14.60 14.03
C ALA A 156 30.99 15.40 14.60
N GLY A 157 31.12 15.41 15.92
CA GLY A 157 32.33 15.89 16.58
C GLY A 157 32.33 17.31 17.15
N LEU A 158 31.29 18.15 16.98
CA LEU A 158 31.16 19.30 17.88
C LEU A 158 30.47 18.85 19.16
N ARG A 159 31.25 18.16 20.00
CA ARG A 159 31.14 18.40 21.44
C ARG A 159 31.32 19.91 21.58
N LEU A 160 30.23 20.64 21.70
CA LEU A 160 30.24 21.86 22.50
C LEU A 160 30.58 21.36 23.90
N GLU A 161 31.87 21.24 24.19
CA GLU A 161 32.34 21.22 25.56
C GLU A 161 31.68 22.45 26.19
N PRO A 162 30.83 22.28 27.21
CA PRO A 162 30.21 23.42 27.87
C PRO A 162 31.37 24.32 28.29
N ALA A 163 31.43 25.53 27.73
CA ALA A 163 32.40 26.51 28.18
C ALA A 163 32.30 26.56 29.72
N PRO A 164 33.41 26.40 30.46
CA PRO A 164 33.37 26.35 31.91
C PRO A 164 32.67 27.62 32.40
N VAL A 165 31.43 27.45 32.85
CA VAL A 165 30.67 28.55 33.45
C VAL A 165 31.43 28.88 34.74
N PRO A 166 31.96 30.09 34.89
CA PRO A 166 32.65 30.46 36.12
C PRO A 166 31.69 30.26 37.28
N ALA A 167 32.14 29.47 38.25
CA ALA A 167 31.40 29.13 39.45
C ALA A 167 31.15 30.40 40.27
N SER A 168 30.02 31.07 40.06
CA SER A 168 29.45 31.98 41.04
C SER A 168 28.55 31.18 41.97
N ALA A 169 28.94 31.16 43.24
CA ALA A 169 28.29 30.46 44.33
C ALA A 169 26.81 30.85 44.45
N GLY A 170 25.92 29.86 44.43
CA GLY A 170 24.48 30.07 44.59
C GLY A 170 23.71 28.76 44.51
N ALA A 171 23.65 28.04 45.62
CA ALA A 171 23.03 26.74 45.77
C ALA A 171 21.51 26.74 45.49
N ALA A 172 21.08 25.87 44.59
CA ALA A 172 19.83 25.14 44.68
C ALA A 172 20.02 23.81 43.95
N ALA A 173 20.31 22.75 44.70
CA ALA A 173 20.46 21.40 44.18
C ALA A 173 19.10 20.89 43.69
N VAL A 174 18.75 21.22 42.45
CA VAL A 174 17.71 20.52 41.70
C VAL A 174 18.30 19.16 41.35
N GLY A 175 17.88 18.12 42.08
CA GLY A 175 18.27 16.75 41.79
C GLY A 175 17.98 16.43 40.34
N VAL A 176 19.04 16.35 39.53
CA VAL A 176 19.00 15.78 38.19
C VAL A 176 18.72 14.30 38.40
N VAL A 177 17.44 13.95 38.38
CA VAL A 177 16.99 12.56 38.37
C VAL A 177 17.54 11.95 37.10
N ASP A 178 18.65 11.22 37.24
CA ASP A 178 19.26 10.41 36.21
C ASP A 178 18.28 9.27 35.86
N ARG A 179 17.31 9.59 35.01
CA ARG A 179 16.36 8.65 34.39
C ARG A 179 17.08 7.87 33.28
N THR A 180 18.16 7.17 33.62
CA THR A 180 18.88 6.28 32.70
C THR A 180 18.53 4.81 32.94
N ALA A 181 17.56 4.51 33.79
CA ALA A 181 17.13 3.14 34.07
C ALA A 181 15.85 2.77 33.30
N THR A 182 16.04 1.87 32.33
CA THR A 182 15.08 0.83 31.89
C THR A 182 13.76 1.26 31.22
N GLU A 183 13.78 1.56 29.91
CA GLU A 183 12.65 1.24 29.01
C GLU A 183 13.06 0.34 27.81
N PRO A 184 13.63 -0.87 28.02
CA PRO A 184 13.90 -1.80 26.92
C PRO A 184 12.61 -2.45 26.37
N ALA A 185 11.52 -2.50 27.14
CA ALA A 185 10.30 -3.21 26.73
C ALA A 185 9.43 -2.44 25.72
N ALA A 186 9.42 -1.10 25.78
CA ALA A 186 8.59 -0.28 24.88
C ALA A 186 9.11 -0.28 23.43
N GLY A 187 10.43 -0.38 23.23
CA GLY A 187 11.04 -0.43 21.89
C GLY A 187 10.66 -1.68 21.10
N ALA A 188 10.75 -2.86 21.72
CA ALA A 188 10.48 -4.14 21.05
C ALA A 188 9.04 -4.27 20.53
N SER A 189 8.05 -3.70 21.24
CA SER A 189 6.65 -3.69 20.79
C SER A 189 6.44 -2.80 19.56
N ARG A 190 7.15 -1.67 19.49
CA ARG A 190 7.05 -0.72 18.37
C ARG A 190 7.64 -1.30 17.10
N ASP A 191 8.79 -1.97 17.21
CA ASP A 191 9.47 -2.58 16.06
C ASP A 191 8.63 -3.72 15.45
N ARG A 192 7.99 -4.54 16.30
CA ARG A 192 7.07 -5.59 15.83
C ARG A 192 5.84 -5.01 15.13
N HIS A 193 5.31 -3.91 15.64
CA HIS A 193 4.17 -3.23 15.04
C HIS A 193 4.52 -2.64 13.66
N ASP A 194 5.70 -2.03 13.53
CA ASP A 194 6.21 -1.51 12.26
C ASP A 194 6.43 -2.65 11.25
N LEU A 195 7.04 -3.75 11.67
CA LEU A 195 7.26 -4.92 10.82
C LEU A 195 5.94 -5.51 10.33
N ALA A 196 4.95 -5.64 11.21
CA ALA A 196 3.62 -6.15 10.84
C ALA A 196 2.95 -5.25 9.79
N LEU A 197 2.99 -3.93 9.99
CA LEU A 197 2.41 -2.98 9.03
C LEU A 197 3.13 -3.04 7.67
N ARG A 198 4.46 -3.15 7.66
CA ARG A 198 5.25 -3.30 6.43
C ARG A 198 4.92 -4.59 5.70
N ALA A 199 4.76 -5.69 6.45
CA ALA A 199 4.39 -6.98 5.88
C ALA A 199 2.99 -6.93 5.24
N THR A 200 2.00 -6.30 5.88
CA THR A 200 0.65 -6.19 5.29
C THR A 200 0.64 -5.35 4.02
N LEU A 201 1.36 -4.23 4.00
CA LEU A 201 1.46 -3.36 2.82
C LEU A 201 2.22 -4.04 1.67
N ALA A 202 3.32 -4.72 1.96
CA ALA A 202 4.05 -5.51 0.97
C ALA A 202 3.18 -6.62 0.37
N LEU A 203 2.42 -7.32 1.23
CA LEU A 203 1.50 -8.38 0.81
C LEU A 203 0.38 -7.84 -0.10
N MET A 204 -0.18 -6.66 0.21
CA MET A 204 -1.17 -6.02 -0.67
C MET A 204 -0.57 -5.69 -2.04
N ALA A 205 0.60 -5.05 -2.06
CA ALA A 205 1.27 -4.71 -3.31
C ALA A 205 1.60 -5.96 -4.16
N LEU A 206 2.16 -7.01 -3.54
CA LEU A 206 2.39 -8.29 -4.22
C LEU A 206 1.10 -8.92 -4.73
N GLY A 207 0.03 -8.89 -3.93
CA GLY A 207 -1.27 -9.38 -4.33
C GLY A 207 -1.81 -8.65 -5.55
N MET A 208 -1.64 -7.33 -5.61
CA MET A 208 -2.05 -6.53 -6.77
C MET A 208 -1.21 -6.85 -8.01
N ALA A 209 0.11 -6.93 -7.87
CA ALA A 209 1.00 -7.34 -8.97
C ALA A 209 0.61 -8.71 -9.52
N TYR A 210 0.35 -9.67 -8.63
CA TYR A 210 -0.02 -11.02 -8.98
C TYR A 210 -1.38 -11.10 -9.68
N MET A 211 -2.39 -10.38 -9.17
CA MET A 211 -3.72 -10.33 -9.77
C MET A 211 -3.69 -9.75 -11.19
N LEU A 212 -2.95 -8.65 -11.40
CA LEU A 212 -2.75 -8.07 -12.75
C LEU A 212 -2.05 -9.06 -13.69
N LEU A 213 -1.00 -9.73 -13.21
CA LEU A 213 -0.28 -10.75 -13.99
C LEU A 213 -1.21 -11.91 -14.36
N ALA A 214 -1.98 -12.42 -13.41
CA ALA A 214 -2.90 -13.54 -13.63
C ALA A 214 -4.00 -13.18 -14.63
N MET A 215 -4.56 -11.98 -14.54
CA MET A 215 -5.56 -11.50 -15.49
C MET A 215 -4.97 -11.30 -16.89
N GLN A 216 -3.74 -10.79 -17.00
CA GLN A 216 -3.06 -10.62 -18.29
C GLN A 216 -2.75 -11.95 -18.98
N LEU A 217 -2.30 -12.96 -18.21
CA LEU A 217 -1.96 -14.29 -18.75
C LEU A 217 -3.19 -15.20 -18.92
N GLY A 218 -4.29 -14.90 -18.23
CA GLY A 218 -5.52 -15.70 -18.22
C GLY A 218 -6.52 -15.37 -19.34
N MET A 219 -6.32 -14.28 -20.09
CA MET A 219 -7.18 -13.94 -21.22
C MET A 219 -6.92 -14.90 -22.40
N PRO A 220 -7.93 -15.62 -22.91
CA PRO A 220 -7.78 -16.41 -24.13
C PRO A 220 -7.35 -15.49 -25.27
N HIS A 221 -6.17 -15.76 -25.86
CA HIS A 221 -5.82 -15.09 -27.10
C HIS A 221 -6.88 -15.44 -28.15
N PRO A 222 -7.44 -14.46 -28.90
CA PRO A 222 -8.32 -14.77 -30.01
C PRO A 222 -7.52 -15.65 -30.96
N SER A 223 -7.82 -16.94 -30.96
CA SER A 223 -7.16 -17.89 -31.86
C SER A 223 -7.51 -17.45 -33.28
N SER A 224 -6.50 -17.34 -34.12
CA SER A 224 -6.54 -16.93 -35.52
C SER A 224 -7.28 -17.93 -36.44
N THR A 225 -8.29 -18.62 -35.90
CA THR A 225 -9.02 -19.73 -36.50
C THR A 225 -10.19 -19.31 -37.40
N GLU A 226 -10.31 -18.03 -37.79
CA GLU A 226 -11.41 -17.56 -38.65
C GLU A 226 -10.92 -16.88 -39.93
N ASN A 227 -9.93 -17.47 -40.61
CA ASN A 227 -9.55 -17.06 -41.97
C ASN A 227 -9.51 -18.24 -42.97
N GLY A 228 -10.06 -19.40 -42.62
CA GLY A 228 -9.97 -20.63 -43.42
C GLY A 228 -11.16 -20.94 -44.34
N GLY A 229 -12.14 -20.05 -44.50
CA GLY A 229 -13.46 -20.43 -45.02
C GLY A 229 -14.12 -19.51 -46.05
N MET A 230 -13.36 -18.87 -46.96
CA MET A 230 -13.97 -18.18 -48.13
C MET A 230 -13.17 -18.41 -49.43
N THR A 231 -12.83 -19.66 -49.73
CA THR A 231 -12.47 -20.07 -51.09
C THR A 231 -13.35 -21.23 -51.52
N GLY A 232 -14.52 -20.91 -52.07
CA GLY A 232 -15.39 -21.91 -52.67
C GLY A 232 -16.83 -21.46 -52.87
N MET A 233 -17.06 -20.60 -53.87
CA MET A 233 -18.20 -20.65 -54.80
C MET A 233 -17.97 -19.69 -55.96
#